data_AF-A0A6I3KQB2-F1
#
_entry.id   AF-A0A6I3KQB2-F1
#
_cell.length_a   1.000
_cell.length_b   1.000
_cell.length_c   1.000
_cell.angle_alpha   90.00
_cell.angle_beta   90.00
_cell.angle_gamma   90.00
#
_symmetry.space_group_name_H-M   'P 1'
#
loop_
_entity.id
_entity.type
_entity.pdbx_description
1 polymer ?
#
loop_
_entity_poly.entity_id
_entity_poly.type
_entity_poly.pdbx_seq_one_letter_code
_entity_poly.pdbx_strand_id
1 'polypeptide(L)'
;MGLAAPAAAHTPVLLGSDDTVDALDTSPLAPIGTVSFAFYGRTSAVGDTRAVRIQLSGGEPFHAQLLIPDLAPENELSVPQLPRLSILGPDGAVTTLDNTARAPFFEPFTQTSYLTLADTASAAQAGTYALVVTGSAPARFVIATGDTEQFGAPLVNATAATLADVQTWYRTPPTSGT
;
A
#
# COMPACT_ATOMS: atom_id res chain seq x y z
N MET A 1 10.51 -24.54 25.11
CA MET A 1 9.95 -23.18 25.13
C MET A 1 9.53 -22.86 23.71
N GLY A 2 8.26 -23.09 23.36
CA GLY A 2 7.77 -22.79 22.03
C GLY A 2 7.65 -21.28 21.87
N LEU A 3 8.35 -20.71 20.90
CA LEU A 3 8.13 -19.34 20.47
C LEU A 3 6.70 -19.29 19.91
N ALA A 4 5.80 -18.59 20.60
CA ALA A 4 4.56 -18.17 19.99
C ALA A 4 4.94 -17.34 18.76
N ALA A 5 4.49 -17.75 17.58
CA ALA A 5 4.62 -16.96 16.37
C ALA A 5 4.05 -15.57 16.66
N PRO A 6 4.71 -14.48 16.24
CA PRO A 6 4.22 -13.16 16.54
C PRO A 6 2.88 -12.97 15.82
N ALA A 7 1.87 -12.50 16.56
CA ALA A 7 0.49 -12.39 16.12
C ALA A 7 0.31 -11.23 15.15
N ALA A 8 0.21 -11.54 13.87
CA ALA A 8 -0.33 -10.71 12.81
C ALA A 8 0.46 -9.52 12.19
N ALA A 9 1.29 -9.80 11.18
CA ALA A 9 1.93 -8.75 10.37
C ALA A 9 1.62 -8.94 8.89
N HIS A 10 1.18 -7.85 8.24
CA HIS A 10 1.11 -7.77 6.78
C HIS A 10 2.44 -8.21 6.17
N THR A 11 2.41 -8.98 5.07
CA THR A 11 3.63 -9.28 4.33
C THR A 11 4.14 -7.99 3.68
N PRO A 12 5.33 -7.47 4.05
CA PRO A 12 5.79 -6.20 3.54
C PRO A 12 6.39 -6.35 2.14
N VAL A 13 6.16 -5.38 1.27
CA VAL A 13 6.72 -5.33 -0.09
C VAL A 13 7.15 -3.89 -0.38
N LEU A 14 8.39 -3.67 -0.83
CA LEU A 14 8.81 -2.34 -1.27
C LEU A 14 8.45 -2.11 -2.74
N LEU A 15 7.87 -0.94 -3.04
CA LEU A 15 7.62 -0.48 -4.40
C LEU A 15 8.79 0.36 -4.90
N GLY A 16 9.26 0.04 -6.10
CA GLY A 16 10.29 0.77 -6.84
C GLY A 16 9.74 1.94 -7.65
N SER A 17 10.64 2.70 -8.29
CA SER A 17 10.25 3.80 -9.20
C SER A 17 9.58 3.32 -10.48
N ASP A 18 9.81 2.06 -10.87
CA ASP A 18 9.29 1.47 -12.11
C ASP A 18 7.88 0.89 -11.95
N ASP A 19 7.40 0.74 -10.70
CA ASP A 19 6.07 0.21 -10.37
C ASP A 19 5.00 1.28 -10.59
N THR A 20 4.89 1.83 -11.80
CA THR A 20 4.00 2.96 -12.14
C THR A 20 2.71 2.48 -12.80
N VAL A 21 1.71 3.37 -12.88
CA VAL A 21 0.46 3.06 -13.60
C VAL A 21 0.67 2.78 -15.09
N ASP A 22 1.73 3.33 -15.69
CA ASP A 22 2.06 3.09 -17.11
C ASP A 22 2.79 1.76 -17.33
N ALA A 23 3.23 1.10 -16.26
CA ALA A 23 3.96 -0.17 -16.26
C ALA A 23 3.23 -1.25 -15.41
N LEU A 24 1.89 -1.24 -15.45
CA LEU A 24 1.05 -2.14 -14.66
C LEU A 24 1.35 -3.62 -14.91
N ASP A 25 1.68 -4.00 -16.14
CA ASP A 25 2.01 -5.36 -16.55
C ASP A 25 3.25 -5.92 -15.86
N THR A 26 4.22 -5.06 -15.52
CA THR A 26 5.42 -5.41 -14.75
C THR A 26 5.33 -5.07 -13.27
N SER A 27 4.33 -4.29 -12.84
CA SER A 27 4.13 -3.94 -11.43
C SER A 27 3.87 -5.18 -10.54
N PRO A 28 4.15 -5.10 -9.22
CA PRO A 28 3.92 -6.18 -8.28
C PRO A 28 2.49 -6.72 -8.36
N LEU A 29 2.34 -8.04 -8.24
CA LEU A 29 1.04 -8.71 -8.20
C LEU A 29 0.97 -9.65 -7.00
N ALA A 30 -0.05 -9.46 -6.16
CA ALA A 30 -0.50 -10.43 -5.18
C ALA A 30 -1.57 -11.34 -5.82
N PRO A 31 -1.25 -12.61 -6.15
CA PRO A 31 -2.19 -13.51 -6.84
C PRO A 31 -3.35 -13.98 -5.95
N ILE A 32 -3.25 -13.77 -4.64
CA ILE A 32 -4.28 -14.08 -3.65
C ILE A 32 -4.59 -12.77 -2.91
N GLY A 33 -5.53 -11.99 -3.44
CA GLY A 33 -5.82 -10.63 -2.98
C GLY A 33 -6.44 -10.55 -1.57
N THR A 34 -6.94 -11.68 -1.05
CA THR A 34 -7.41 -11.77 0.34
C THR A 34 -6.28 -11.90 1.35
N VAL A 35 -5.05 -12.23 0.90
CA VAL A 35 -3.89 -12.32 1.78
C VAL A 35 -3.39 -10.92 2.14
N SER A 36 -3.04 -10.76 3.41
CA SER A 36 -2.59 -9.50 3.99
C SER A 36 -1.20 -9.09 3.50
N PHE A 37 -1.15 -8.01 2.72
CA PHE A 37 0.08 -7.38 2.22
C PHE A 37 0.10 -5.89 2.54
N ALA A 38 1.31 -5.38 2.81
CA ALA A 38 1.57 -3.94 2.94
C ALA A 38 2.63 -3.54 1.91
N PHE A 39 2.25 -2.72 0.94
CA PHE A 39 3.11 -2.21 -0.11
C PHE A 39 3.61 -0.82 0.24
N TYR A 40 4.91 -0.68 0.45
CA TYR A 40 5.59 0.53 0.90
C TYR A 40 6.18 1.26 -0.29
N GLY A 41 5.69 2.46 -0.57
CA GLY A 41 6.15 3.25 -1.71
C GLY A 41 6.54 4.67 -1.34
N ARG A 42 6.95 5.41 -2.38
CA ARG A 42 7.24 6.84 -2.32
C ARG A 42 6.73 7.51 -3.58
N THR A 43 6.24 8.73 -3.40
CA THR A 43 6.00 9.68 -4.48
C THR A 43 7.02 10.80 -4.36
N SER A 44 7.54 11.28 -5.48
CA SER A 44 8.58 12.31 -5.52
C SER A 44 8.07 13.68 -5.97
N ALA A 45 6.90 13.72 -6.62
CA ALA A 45 6.30 14.93 -7.17
C ALA A 45 4.80 14.76 -7.41
N VAL A 46 4.15 15.85 -7.81
CA VAL A 46 2.77 15.83 -8.32
C VAL A 46 2.70 14.93 -9.56
N GLY A 47 1.75 14.00 -9.57
CA GLY A 47 1.52 13.09 -10.70
C GLY A 47 2.44 11.87 -10.72
N ASP A 48 3.42 11.76 -9.82
CA ASP A 48 4.21 10.53 -9.67
C ASP A 48 3.29 9.40 -9.18
N THR A 49 3.38 8.22 -9.79
CA THR A 49 2.47 7.11 -9.48
C THR A 49 3.20 5.87 -9.01
N ARG A 50 2.56 5.15 -8.09
CA ARG A 50 2.93 3.78 -7.75
C ARG A 50 1.72 2.89 -7.85
N ALA A 51 1.89 1.69 -8.37
CA ALA A 51 0.81 0.77 -8.62
C ALA A 51 1.16 -0.64 -8.13
N VAL A 52 0.15 -1.33 -7.63
CA VAL A 52 0.20 -2.75 -7.30
C VAL A 52 -1.06 -3.41 -7.83
N ARG A 53 -0.95 -4.68 -8.20
CA ARG A 53 -2.08 -5.50 -8.63
C ARG A 53 -2.43 -6.53 -7.57
N ILE A 54 -3.72 -6.80 -7.44
CA ILE A 54 -4.23 -7.89 -6.62
C ILE A 54 -5.24 -8.69 -7.44
N GLN A 55 -5.27 -10.00 -7.24
CA GLN A 55 -6.23 -10.87 -7.92
C GLN A 55 -7.24 -11.43 -6.92
N LEU A 56 -8.53 -11.29 -7.23
CA LEU A 56 -9.63 -11.73 -6.39
C LEU A 56 -10.63 -12.56 -7.19
N SER A 57 -11.29 -13.49 -6.50
CA SER A 57 -12.44 -14.22 -7.00
C SER A 57 -13.73 -13.47 -6.68
N GLY A 58 -14.79 -13.73 -7.46
CA GLY A 58 -16.07 -13.08 -7.24
C GLY A 58 -16.65 -13.41 -5.85
N GLY A 59 -17.07 -12.37 -5.12
CA GLY A 59 -17.63 -12.48 -3.78
C GLY A 59 -16.59 -12.56 -2.65
N GLU A 60 -15.30 -12.64 -2.96
CA GLU A 60 -14.25 -12.54 -1.93
C GLU A 60 -14.23 -11.15 -1.29
N PRO A 61 -13.78 -11.03 -0.03
CA PRO A 61 -13.58 -9.74 0.60
C PRO A 61 -12.45 -8.98 -0.12
N PHE A 62 -12.77 -7.80 -0.64
CA PHE A 62 -11.81 -6.82 -1.11
C PHE A 62 -11.64 -5.74 -0.04
N HIS A 63 -10.40 -5.52 0.38
CA HIS A 63 -10.02 -4.48 1.34
C HIS A 63 -8.83 -3.71 0.79
N ALA A 64 -8.88 -2.38 0.88
CA ALA A 64 -7.74 -1.53 0.53
C ALA A 64 -7.68 -0.30 1.41
N GLN A 65 -6.48 0.02 1.89
CA GLN A 65 -6.20 1.20 2.69
C GLN A 65 -5.03 1.98 2.12
N LEU A 66 -5.09 3.31 2.27
CA LEU A 66 -3.94 4.19 2.08
C LEU A 66 -3.51 4.74 3.42
N LEU A 67 -2.24 4.57 3.75
CA LEU A 67 -1.62 5.15 4.94
C LEU A 67 -0.41 6.00 4.56
N ILE A 68 -0.08 6.94 5.42
CA ILE A 68 1.19 7.69 5.41
C ILE A 68 1.86 7.57 6.77
N PRO A 69 3.20 7.69 6.89
CA PRO A 69 3.85 7.77 8.19
C PRO A 69 3.24 8.87 9.06
N ASP A 70 3.01 8.59 10.34
CA ASP A 70 2.76 9.62 11.36
C ASP A 70 4.12 10.19 11.82
N LEU A 71 4.82 10.77 10.86
CA LEU A 71 6.16 11.31 10.97
C LEU A 71 6.34 12.38 9.89
N ALA A 72 7.14 13.41 10.18
CA ALA A 72 7.47 14.43 9.19
C ALA A 72 8.24 13.83 7.99
N PRO A 73 8.02 14.33 6.76
CA PRO A 73 7.13 15.46 6.43
C PRO A 73 5.65 15.07 6.27
N GLU A 74 5.29 13.78 6.23
CA GLU A 74 3.97 13.34 5.78
C GLU A 74 2.82 13.76 6.71
N ASN A 75 3.03 13.70 8.03
CA ASN A 75 2.00 14.11 8.99
C ASN A 75 1.72 15.63 8.99
N GLU A 76 2.58 16.44 8.37
CA GLU A 76 2.45 17.89 8.23
C GLU A 76 1.84 18.30 6.87
N LEU A 77 1.67 17.38 5.92
CA LEU A 77 1.12 17.68 4.60
C LEU A 77 -0.31 18.21 4.71
N SER A 78 -0.62 19.29 3.99
CA SER A 78 -1.99 19.77 3.85
C SER A 78 -2.83 18.81 2.99
N VAL A 79 -4.16 18.87 3.10
CA VAL A 79 -5.08 17.99 2.35
C VAL A 79 -4.82 17.95 0.83
N PRO A 80 -4.52 19.07 0.14
CA PRO A 80 -4.17 19.04 -1.29
C PRO A 80 -2.85 18.34 -1.61
N GLN A 81 -1.94 18.23 -0.64
CA GLN A 81 -0.62 17.61 -0.80
C GLN A 81 -0.63 16.10 -0.46
N LEU A 82 -1.72 15.58 0.10
CA LEU A 82 -1.83 14.16 0.41
C LEU A 82 -1.80 13.31 -0.87
N PRO A 83 -1.18 12.11 -0.82
CA PRO A 83 -1.30 11.12 -1.87
C PRO A 83 -2.75 10.64 -1.98
N ARG A 84 -3.14 10.15 -3.16
CA ARG A 84 -4.50 9.65 -3.41
C ARG A 84 -4.47 8.22 -3.93
N LEU A 85 -5.29 7.35 -3.33
CA LEU A 85 -5.54 6.00 -3.80
C LEU A 85 -6.73 5.98 -4.77
N SER A 86 -6.49 5.41 -5.94
CA SER A 86 -7.48 5.05 -6.95
C SER A 86 -7.46 3.53 -7.15
N ILE A 87 -8.64 2.95 -7.31
CA ILE A 87 -8.86 1.53 -7.53
C ILE A 87 -9.39 1.35 -8.95
N LEU A 88 -8.64 0.63 -9.77
CA LEU A 88 -9.06 0.21 -11.11
C LEU A 88 -9.59 -1.22 -10.99
N GLY A 89 -10.89 -1.38 -11.24
CA GLY A 89 -11.58 -2.67 -11.24
C GLY A 89 -11.30 -3.50 -12.48
N PRO A 90 -11.61 -4.82 -12.44
CA PRO A 90 -11.41 -5.72 -13.57
C PRO A 90 -12.29 -5.39 -14.79
N ASP A 91 -13.36 -4.61 -14.60
CA ASP A 91 -14.23 -4.09 -15.66
C ASP A 91 -13.77 -2.73 -16.22
N GLY A 92 -12.65 -2.20 -15.72
CA GLY A 92 -12.11 -0.90 -16.09
C GLY A 92 -12.72 0.28 -15.31
N ALA A 93 -13.63 0.04 -14.37
CA ALA A 93 -14.18 1.09 -13.52
C ALA A 93 -13.09 1.68 -12.62
N VAL A 94 -13.08 3.01 -12.47
CA VAL A 94 -12.14 3.73 -11.59
C VAL A 94 -12.89 4.29 -10.40
N THR A 95 -12.47 3.91 -9.20
CA THR A 95 -12.96 4.48 -7.94
C THR A 95 -11.84 5.21 -7.24
N THR A 96 -11.95 6.52 -7.07
CA THR A 96 -11.01 7.31 -6.26
C THR A 96 -11.60 7.54 -4.88
N LEU A 97 -10.85 7.19 -3.85
CA LEU A 97 -11.30 7.34 -2.46
C LEU A 97 -11.18 8.79 -1.97
N ASP A 98 -11.93 9.13 -0.92
CA ASP A 98 -11.71 10.38 -0.18
C ASP A 98 -10.51 10.19 0.77
N ASN A 99 -9.33 10.60 0.30
CA ASN A 99 -8.03 10.35 0.94
C ASN A 99 -7.67 11.46 1.95
N THR A 100 -8.61 11.81 2.82
CA THR A 100 -8.50 12.99 3.71
C THR A 100 -8.63 12.67 5.19
N ALA A 101 -8.96 11.43 5.54
CA ALA A 101 -8.98 10.98 6.93
C ALA A 101 -7.58 11.05 7.55
N ARG A 102 -7.51 11.01 8.88
CA ARG A 102 -6.25 10.92 9.65
C ARG A 102 -6.45 10.06 10.89
N ALA A 103 -6.81 8.80 10.67
CA ALA A 103 -6.96 7.85 11.77
C ALA A 103 -5.57 7.32 12.18
N PRO A 104 -5.14 7.48 13.45
CA PRO A 104 -3.85 6.97 13.88
C PRO A 104 -3.85 5.44 13.90
N PHE A 105 -2.77 4.84 13.42
CA PHE A 105 -2.54 3.41 13.42
C PHE A 105 -1.09 3.12 13.85
N PHE A 106 -0.92 2.26 14.86
CA PHE A 106 0.39 1.81 15.30
C PHE A 106 0.59 0.36 14.87
N GLU A 107 1.67 0.10 14.13
CA GLU A 107 2.04 -1.23 13.64
C GLU A 107 3.07 -1.84 14.62
N PRO A 108 2.66 -2.82 15.45
CA PRO A 108 3.48 -3.29 16.58
C PRO A 108 4.73 -4.06 16.16
N PHE A 109 4.79 -4.64 14.97
CA PHE A 109 5.91 -5.47 14.53
C PHE A 109 7.12 -4.67 14.10
N THR A 110 6.87 -3.65 13.29
CA THR A 110 7.89 -2.73 12.78
C THR A 110 8.12 -1.57 13.73
N GLN A 111 7.22 -1.39 14.72
CA GLN A 111 7.20 -0.29 15.67
C GLN A 111 7.13 1.06 14.95
N THR A 112 6.24 1.14 13.96
CA THR A 112 6.03 2.33 13.15
C THR A 112 4.61 2.86 13.36
N SER A 113 4.45 4.17 13.22
CA SER A 113 3.16 4.85 13.37
C SER A 113 2.73 5.43 12.03
N TYR A 114 1.44 5.35 11.76
CA TYR A 114 0.84 5.78 10.51
C TYR A 114 -0.44 6.58 10.75
N LEU A 115 -0.82 7.37 9.75
CA LEU A 115 -2.14 7.95 9.60
C LEU A 115 -2.83 7.27 8.42
N THR A 116 -3.95 6.59 8.67
CA THR A 116 -4.82 6.07 7.62
C THR A 116 -5.61 7.22 7.00
N LEU A 117 -5.43 7.40 5.69
CA LEU A 117 -6.05 8.45 4.88
C LEU A 117 -7.35 8.00 4.21
N ALA A 118 -7.40 6.74 3.82
CA ALA A 118 -8.56 6.11 3.20
C ALA A 118 -8.62 4.63 3.57
N ASP A 119 -9.83 4.11 3.68
CA ASP A 119 -10.14 2.71 3.95
C ASP A 119 -11.42 2.34 3.21
N THR A 120 -11.42 1.20 2.52
CA THR A 120 -12.59 0.68 1.82
C THR A 120 -12.65 -0.83 1.92
N ALA A 121 -13.88 -1.34 1.99
CA ALA A 121 -14.19 -2.75 1.98
C ALA A 121 -15.41 -3.02 1.09
N SER A 122 -15.36 -4.07 0.27
CA SER A 122 -16.50 -4.51 -0.53
C SER A 122 -16.39 -5.99 -0.89
N ALA A 123 -17.47 -6.56 -1.44
CA ALA A 123 -17.36 -7.84 -2.14
C ALA A 123 -16.70 -7.62 -3.51
N ALA A 124 -15.75 -8.47 -3.89
CA ALA A 124 -15.01 -8.36 -5.12
C ALA A 124 -15.83 -8.85 -6.34
N GLN A 125 -15.61 -8.23 -7.49
CA GLN A 125 -15.79 -8.87 -8.78
C GLN A 125 -14.60 -9.79 -9.04
N ALA A 126 -14.81 -10.87 -9.80
CA ALA A 126 -13.70 -11.73 -10.18
C ALA A 126 -12.75 -11.01 -11.14
N GLY A 127 -11.45 -11.01 -10.84
CA GLY A 127 -10.41 -10.50 -11.73
C GLY A 127 -9.28 -9.80 -11.00
N THR A 128 -8.47 -9.08 -11.79
CA THR A 128 -7.32 -8.33 -11.29
C THR A 128 -7.71 -6.87 -11.10
N TYR A 129 -7.49 -6.37 -9.88
CA TYR A 129 -7.59 -4.96 -9.54
C TYR A 129 -6.20 -4.33 -9.62
N ALA A 130 -6.12 -3.05 -9.96
CA ALA A 130 -4.93 -2.24 -9.75
C ALA A 130 -5.21 -1.16 -8.70
N LEU A 131 -4.37 -1.11 -7.67
CA LEU A 131 -4.37 -0.10 -6.63
C LEU A 131 -3.27 0.91 -6.97
N VAL A 132 -3.67 2.13 -7.32
CA VAL A 132 -2.79 3.17 -7.83
C VAL A 132 -2.75 4.32 -6.85
N VAL A 133 -1.57 4.61 -6.32
CA VAL A 133 -1.30 5.82 -5.54
C VAL A 133 -0.72 6.88 -6.45
N THR A 134 -1.36 8.05 -6.48
CA THR A 134 -0.86 9.24 -7.17
C THR A 134 -0.38 10.27 -6.14
N GLY A 135 0.84 10.75 -6.32
CA GLY A 135 1.45 11.78 -5.49
C GLY A 135 0.93 13.17 -5.79
N SER A 136 0.80 13.98 -4.73
CA SER A 136 0.53 15.42 -4.82
C SER A 136 1.68 16.27 -4.24
N ALA A 137 2.67 15.62 -3.64
CA ALA A 137 3.90 16.15 -3.06
C ALA A 137 4.86 14.98 -2.80
N PRO A 138 6.15 15.22 -2.49
CA PRO A 138 7.03 14.17 -1.99
C PRO A 138 6.46 13.54 -0.71
N ALA A 139 6.12 12.26 -0.75
CA ALA A 139 5.51 11.55 0.37
C ALA A 139 5.81 10.05 0.34
N ARG A 140 6.09 9.46 1.49
CA ARG A 140 5.99 8.03 1.75
C ARG A 140 4.54 7.62 1.94
N PHE A 141 4.18 6.44 1.48
CA PHE A 141 2.85 5.87 1.70
C PHE A 141 2.91 4.35 1.82
N VAL A 142 1.84 3.77 2.37
CA VAL A 142 1.59 2.33 2.42
C VAL A 142 0.23 2.04 1.80
N ILE A 143 0.18 1.06 0.90
CA ILE A 143 -1.08 0.43 0.47
C ILE A 143 -1.21 -0.87 1.27
N ALA A 144 -2.22 -0.97 2.13
CA ALA A 144 -2.55 -2.23 2.81
C ALA A 144 -3.76 -2.88 2.14
N THR A 145 -3.72 -4.20 1.95
CA THR A 145 -4.78 -4.98 1.29
C THR A 145 -4.84 -6.38 1.86
N GLY A 146 -6.04 -6.95 1.88
CA GLY A 146 -6.31 -8.30 2.38
C GLY A 146 -6.20 -8.42 3.90
N ASP A 147 -6.93 -9.38 4.46
CA ASP A 147 -7.04 -9.58 5.91
C ASP A 147 -6.58 -10.97 6.37
N THR A 148 -6.30 -11.87 5.41
CA THR A 148 -5.89 -13.24 5.72
C THR A 148 -4.38 -13.32 5.84
N GLU A 149 -3.91 -13.78 6.99
CA GLU A 149 -2.47 -13.89 7.23
C GLU A 149 -1.93 -15.21 6.72
N GLN A 150 -0.96 -15.12 5.81
CA GLN A 150 -0.32 -16.29 5.24
C GLN A 150 1.18 -16.03 5.01
N PHE A 151 2.03 -16.73 5.77
CA PHE A 151 3.47 -16.69 5.58
C PHE A 151 3.86 -17.32 4.23
N GLY A 152 4.76 -16.66 3.50
CA GLY A 152 5.26 -17.16 2.22
C GLY A 152 4.21 -17.16 1.10
N ALA A 153 3.18 -16.32 1.22
CA ALA A 153 2.21 -16.14 0.15
C ALA A 153 2.90 -15.73 -1.17
N PRO A 154 2.41 -16.21 -2.31
CA PRO A 154 3.03 -15.94 -3.60
C PRO A 154 2.97 -14.45 -3.93
N LEU A 155 4.05 -13.96 -4.54
CA LEU A 155 4.15 -12.64 -5.16
C LEU A 155 4.75 -12.79 -6.55
N VAL A 156 4.30 -11.96 -7.47
CA VAL A 156 4.83 -11.89 -8.84
C VAL A 156 5.42 -10.50 -9.06
N ASN A 157 6.58 -10.43 -9.71
CA ASN A 157 7.36 -9.21 -9.95
C ASN A 157 7.76 -8.43 -8.69
N ALA A 158 7.73 -9.08 -7.54
CA ALA A 158 8.18 -8.53 -6.27
C ALA A 158 8.62 -9.63 -5.32
N THR A 159 9.36 -9.25 -4.29
CA THR A 159 9.72 -10.11 -3.18
C THR A 159 9.32 -9.46 -1.87
N ALA A 160 9.03 -10.28 -0.86
CA ALA A 160 8.80 -9.77 0.48
C ALA A 160 10.05 -9.03 1.00
N ALA A 161 9.82 -7.86 1.59
CA ALA A 161 10.83 -7.06 2.24
C ALA A 161 11.15 -7.60 3.65
N THR A 162 12.30 -7.24 4.17
CA THR A 162 12.66 -7.53 5.56
C THR A 162 12.19 -6.42 6.51
N LEU A 163 12.16 -6.70 7.80
CA LEU A 163 11.95 -5.68 8.83
C LEU A 163 12.96 -4.52 8.71
N ALA A 164 14.22 -4.82 8.38
CA ALA A 164 15.27 -3.81 8.21
C ALA A 164 14.98 -2.90 7.01
N ASP A 165 14.43 -3.45 5.92
CA ASP A 165 14.04 -2.69 4.74
C ASP A 165 12.89 -1.73 5.06
N VAL A 166 11.87 -2.20 5.79
CA VAL A 166 10.74 -1.35 6.23
C VAL A 166 11.21 -0.24 7.16
N GLN A 167 12.08 -0.54 8.13
CA GLN A 167 12.64 0.47 9.03
C GLN A 167 13.49 1.50 8.28
N THR A 168 14.30 1.05 7.32
CA THR A 168 15.08 1.93 6.45
C THR A 168 14.15 2.83 5.64
N TRP A 169 13.07 2.27 5.08
CA TRP A 169 12.07 3.03 4.36
C TRP A 169 11.40 4.09 5.25
N TYR A 170 10.96 3.69 6.44
CA TYR A 170 10.24 4.54 7.41
C TYR A 170 11.12 5.66 7.97
N ARG A 171 12.44 5.49 8.02
CA ARG A 171 13.37 6.52 8.52
C ARG A 171 13.98 7.39 7.43
N THR A 172 13.78 7.04 6.15
CA THR A 172 14.33 7.80 5.02
C THR A 172 13.22 8.65 4.40
N PRO A 173 13.20 9.98 4.66
CA PRO A 173 12.20 10.88 4.10
C PRO A 173 12.27 10.90 2.56
N PRO A 174 11.16 11.24 1.88
CA PRO A 174 11.18 11.44 0.44
C PRO A 174 12.05 12.65 0.10
N THR A 175 12.88 12.53 -0.92
CA THR A 175 13.68 13.66 -1.42
C THR A 175 12.74 14.66 -2.08
N SER A 176 12.76 15.91 -1.64
CA SER A 176 12.10 16.99 -2.38
C SER A 176 12.83 17.18 -3.70
N GLY A 177 12.15 16.96 -4.82
CA GLY A 177 12.70 17.29 -6.14
C GLY A 177 13.05 18.78 -6.18
N THR A 178 14.30 19.09 -6.53
CA THR A 178 14.77 20.45 -6.87
C THR A 178 14.17 20.92 -8.18
#